data_AF-A0A0S8IY80-F1
#
_entry.id   AF-A0A0S8IY80-F1
#
_cell.length_a   1.000
_cell.length_b   1.000
_cell.length_c   1.000
_cell.angle_alpha   90.00
_cell.angle_beta   90.00
_cell.angle_gamma   90.00
#
_symmetry.space_group_name_H-M   'P 1'
#
loop_
_entity.id
_entity.type
_entity.pdbx_description
1 polymer ?
#
loop_
_entity_poly.entity_id
_entity_poly.type
_entity_poly.pdbx_seq_one_letter_code
_entity_poly.pdbx_strand_id
1 'polypeptide(L)' 'MGKKKECPNCATEIPEESKVCYICGYEFPQHKTKGKVFWIAGIVLLILFMLSLVKFLFGIFR' A
#
# COMPACT_ATOMS: atom_id res chain seq x y z
N MET A 1 -18.71 1.53 -18.96
CA MET A 1 -17.51 1.96 -19.71
C MET A 1 -16.31 1.81 -18.79
N GLY A 2 -15.45 0.82 -19.05
CA GLY A 2 -14.20 0.65 -18.29
C GLY A 2 -13.20 1.73 -18.67
N LYS A 3 -12.40 2.19 -17.70
CA LYS A 3 -11.30 3.13 -17.96
C LYS A 3 -10.22 2.44 -18.81
N LYS A 4 -9.69 3.17 -19.79
CA LYS A 4 -8.60 2.72 -20.66
C LYS A 4 -7.41 3.68 -20.53
N LYS A 5 -6.22 3.16 -20.78
CA LYS A 5 -4.95 3.90 -20.85
C LYS A 5 -4.25 3.55 -22.15
N GLU A 6 -3.43 4.45 -22.66
CA GLU A 6 -2.57 4.14 -23.80
C GLU A 6 -1.26 3.51 -23.34
N CYS A 7 -0.78 2.52 -24.10
CA CYS A 7 0.51 1.92 -23.84
C CYS A 7 1.63 2.93 -24.19
N PRO A 8 2.55 3.27 -23.27
CA PRO A 8 3.61 4.25 -23.54
C PRO A 8 4.64 3.78 -24.56
N ASN A 9 4.72 2.47 -24.83
CA ASN A 9 5.69 1.89 -25.76
C ASN A 9 5.16 1.77 -27.19
N CYS A 10 3.86 1.47 -27.38
CA CYS A 10 3.29 1.22 -28.70
C CYS A 10 2.04 2.06 -29.02
N ALA A 11 1.64 2.97 -28.13
CA ALA A 11 0.48 3.86 -28.27
C ALA A 11 -0.88 3.16 -28.49
N THR A 12 -0.98 1.86 -28.22
CA THR A 12 -2.25 1.14 -28.34
C THR A 12 -3.14 1.38 -27.11
N GLU A 13 -4.46 1.39 -27.30
CA GLU A 13 -5.41 1.42 -26.19
C GLU A 13 -5.41 0.10 -25.41
N ILE A 14 -5.23 0.17 -24.09
CA ILE A 14 -5.19 -0.96 -23.17
C ILE A 14 -6.13 -0.70 -21.98
N PRO A 15 -6.85 -1.71 -21.46
CA PRO A 15 -7.61 -1.57 -20.23
C PRO A 15 -6.74 -1.13 -19.05
N GLU A 16 -7.22 -0.23 -18.19
CA GLU A 16 -6.42 0.33 -17.10
C GLU A 16 -5.92 -0.75 -16.12
N GLU A 17 -6.71 -1.80 -15.92
CA GLU A 17 -6.42 -2.95 -15.06
C GLU A 17 -5.40 -3.94 -15.64
N SER A 18 -5.09 -3.85 -16.94
CA SER A 18 -4.11 -4.73 -17.57
C SER A 18 -2.71 -4.48 -17.00
N LYS A 19 -2.06 -5.58 -16.58
CA LYS A 19 -0.70 -5.59 -16.04
C LYS A 19 0.37 -5.60 -17.12
N VAL A 20 0.04 -6.13 -18.30
CA VAL A 20 0.95 -6.24 -19.45
C VAL A 20 0.21 -5.83 -20.71
N CYS A 21 0.88 -5.14 -21.63
CA CYS A 21 0.35 -4.82 -22.95
C CYS A 21 0.31 -6.09 -23.82
N TYR A 22 -0.86 -6.47 -24.32
CA TYR A 22 -1.04 -7.65 -25.17
C TYR A 22 -0.49 -7.50 -26.61
N ILE A 23 -0.11 -6.27 -27.00
CA ILE A 23 0.47 -5.99 -28.32
C ILE A 23 2.00 -6.08 -28.29
N CYS A 24 2.65 -5.40 -27.34
CA CYS A 24 4.11 -5.27 -27.33
C CYS A 24 4.80 -5.92 -26.13
N GLY A 25 4.04 -6.44 -25.15
CA GLY A 25 4.61 -7.08 -23.95
C GLY A 25 5.08 -6.11 -22.86
N TYR A 26 4.82 -4.81 -22.97
CA TYR A 26 5.21 -3.84 -21.93
C TYR A 26 4.50 -4.10 -20.59
N GLU A 27 5.27 -4.24 -19.50
CA GLU A 27 4.74 -4.43 -18.15
C GLU A 27 4.44 -3.09 -17.46
N PHE A 28 3.20 -2.90 -17.02
CA PHE A 28 2.77 -1.69 -16.33
C PHE A 28 3.14 -1.75 -14.85
N PRO A 29 3.74 -0.68 -14.28
CA PRO A 29 4.12 -0.65 -12.88
C PRO A 29 2.88 -0.81 -11.98
N GLN A 30 2.86 -1.88 -11.20
CA GLN A 30 1.80 -2.12 -10.24
C GLN A 30 2.08 -1.31 -8.97
N HIS A 31 1.36 -0.22 -8.76
CA HIS A 31 1.40 0.50 -7.48
C HIS A 31 0.76 -0.38 -6.41
N LYS A 32 1.55 -1.29 -5.81
CA LYS A 32 1.14 -2.00 -4.59
C LYS A 32 0.77 -0.91 -3.58
N THR A 33 -0.48 -0.89 -3.15
CA THR A 33 -1.06 0.10 -2.25
C THR A 33 -0.34 0.06 -0.89
N LYS A 34 0.78 0.80 -0.78
CA LYS A 34 1.59 0.90 0.45
C LYS A 34 0.85 1.55 1.63
N GLY A 35 -0.32 2.15 1.39
CA GLY A 35 -1.04 2.97 2.37
C GLY A 35 -1.56 2.22 3.61
N LYS A 36 -2.04 0.98 3.47
CA LYS A 36 -2.63 0.25 4.62
C LYS A 36 -1.59 -0.27 5.61
N VAL A 37 -0.43 -0.69 5.11
CA VAL A 37 0.63 -1.28 5.96
C VAL A 37 1.27 -0.23 6.86
N PHE A 38 1.42 1.01 6.37
CA PHE A 38 1.99 2.11 7.15
C PHE A 38 1.12 2.50 8.34
N TRP A 39 -0.21 2.53 8.16
CA TRP A 39 -1.16 2.84 9.23
C TRP A 39 -1.18 1.77 10.33
N ILE A 40 -1.10 0.49 9.96
CA ILE A 40 -1.07 -0.63 10.92
C ILE A 40 0.20 -0.58 11.78
N ALA A 41 1.37 -0.32 11.17
CA ALA A 41 2.64 -0.24 11.90
C ALA A 41 2.62 0.89 12.95
N GLY A 42 2.05 2.05 12.61
CA GLY A 42 1.91 3.18 13.55
C GLY A 42 1.03 2.85 14.77
N ILE A 43 -0.12 2.20 14.54
CA ILE A 43 -1.03 1.81 15.64
C ILE A 43 -0.38 0.80 16.58
N VAL A 44 0.31 -0.22 16.03
CA VAL A 44 0.98 -1.25 16.84
C VAL A 44 2.05 -0.63 17.74
N LEU A 45 2.86 0.31 17.22
CA LEU A 45 3.87 1.00 18.00
C LEU A 45 3.26 1.82 19.16
N LEU A 46 2.15 2.51 18.89
CA LEU A 46 1.44 3.34 19.87
C LEU A 46 0.83 2.49 20.99
N ILE A 47 0.25 1.33 20.65
CA ILE A 47 -0.28 0.37 21.64
C ILE A 47 0.83 -0.18 22.54
N LEU A 48 1.97 -0.60 21.96
CA LEU A 48 3.10 -1.10 22.73
C LEU A 48 3.66 -0.03 23.68
N PHE A 49 3.73 1.22 23.21
CA PHE A 49 4.16 2.35 24.03
C PHE A 49 3.18 2.63 25.18
N MET A 50 1.87 2.62 24.91
CA MET A 50 0.83 2.78 25.93
C MET A 50 0.86 1.66 26.97
N LEU A 51 1.01 0.40 26.57
CA LEU A 51 1.14 -0.72 27.51
C LEU A 51 2.39 -0.58 28.38
N SER A 52 3.51 -0.13 27.80
CA SER A 52 4.74 0.13 28.56
C SER A 52 4.55 1.24 29.59
N LEU A 53 3.85 2.32 29.23
CA LEU A 53 3.52 3.42 30.14
C LEU A 53 2.59 2.98 31.27
N VAL A 54 1.52 2.24 30.96
CA VAL A 54 0.58 1.73 31.98
C VAL A 54 1.29 0.78 32.95
N LYS A 55 2.14 -0.13 32.43
CA LYS A 55 2.93 -1.04 33.26
C LYS A 55 3.93 -0.28 34.14
N PHE A 56 4.56 0.77 33.61
CA PHE A 56 5.46 1.64 34.35
C PHE A 56 4.74 2.42 35.45
N LEU A 57 3.59 3.01 35.15
CA LEU A 57 2.75 3.72 36.11
C LEU A 57 2.24 2.79 37.23
N PHE A 58 1.74 1.60 36.87
CA PHE A 58 1.31 0.60 37.85
C PHE A 58 2.47 0.07 38.71
N GLY A 59 3.68 -0.01 38.16
CA GLY A 59 4.89 -0.39 38.89
C GLY A 59 5.45 0.70 39.80
N ILE A 60 5.25 1.98 39.47
CA ILE A 60 5.63 3.12 40.33
C ILE A 60 4.66 3.27 41.51
N PHE A 61 3.38 2.95 41.30
CA PHE A 61 2.33 3.16 42.30
C PHE A 61 2.14 1.98 43.27
N ARG A 62 2.90 0.90 43.11
CA ARG A 62 2.89 -0.31 43.96
C ARG A 62 4.23 -0.47 44.65
#